data_AF-A0A3E2NFR7-F1
#
_entry.id   AF-A0A3E2NFR7-F1
#
_cell.length_a   1.000
_cell.length_b   1.000
_cell.length_c   1.000
_cell.angle_alpha   90.00
_cell.angle_beta   90.00
_cell.angle_gamma   90.00
#
_symmetry.space_group_name_H-M   'P 1'
#
loop_
_entity.id
_entity.type
_entity.pdbx_description
1 polymer ?
#
loop_
_entity_poly.entity_id
_entity_poly.type
_entity_poly.pdbx_seq_one_letter_code
_entity_poly.pdbx_strand_id
1 'polypeptide(L)'
;MRYKDTPNELGNTVSTLQRYKTVFAEIRPIRGREYLEYYKDSNSLEYKITIRYIPDLLSSDVLEYHGRQFLINSIINVEEQGYIQEVMCTEKIHEKKPEAENGV
;
A
#
# COMPACT_ATOMS: atom_id res chain seq x y z
N MET A 1 1.49 -6.30 2.26
CA MET A 1 2.58 -7.01 1.58
C MET A 1 3.89 -6.27 1.86
N ARG A 2 5.03 -6.97 1.86
CA ARG A 2 6.37 -6.40 2.11
C ARG A 2 7.38 -6.96 1.10
N TYR A 3 8.30 -6.13 0.61
CA TYR A 3 9.37 -6.61 -0.26
C TYR A 3 10.38 -7.43 0.53
N LYS A 4 10.82 -8.53 -0.08
CA LYS A 4 11.91 -9.36 0.43
C LYS A 4 12.93 -9.57 -0.68
N ASP A 5 14.16 -9.21 -0.40
CA ASP A 5 15.30 -9.43 -1.27
C ASP A 5 15.78 -10.87 -1.15
N THR A 6 15.78 -11.58 -2.29
CA THR A 6 16.29 -12.96 -2.39
C THR A 6 17.36 -13.01 -3.47
N PRO A 7 18.55 -13.59 -3.19
CA PRO A 7 19.56 -13.79 -4.21
C PRO A 7 19.07 -14.85 -5.20
N ASN A 8 19.11 -14.54 -6.49
CA ASN A 8 18.81 -15.49 -7.55
C ASN A 8 20.08 -16.27 -7.94
N GLU A 9 19.93 -17.35 -8.72
CA GLU A 9 21.03 -18.27 -9.12
C GLU A 9 22.20 -17.57 -9.83
N LEU A 10 21.96 -16.39 -10.42
CA LEU A 10 22.96 -15.55 -11.09
C LEU A 10 23.65 -14.54 -10.17
N GLY A 11 23.43 -14.60 -8.85
CA GLY A 11 24.01 -13.66 -7.88
C GLY A 11 23.37 -12.27 -7.85
N ASN A 12 22.30 -12.05 -8.62
CA ASN A 12 21.51 -10.81 -8.58
C ASN A 12 20.48 -10.85 -7.45
N THR A 13 20.27 -9.72 -6.77
CA THR A 13 19.22 -9.57 -5.76
C THR A 13 17.89 -9.24 -6.42
N VAL A 14 16.88 -10.09 -6.20
CA VAL A 14 15.51 -9.87 -6.69
C VAL A 14 14.61 -9.52 -5.50
N SER A 15 14.03 -8.32 -5.53
CA SER A 15 13.03 -7.91 -4.53
C SER A 15 11.65 -8.41 -4.95
N THR A 16 11.11 -9.39 -4.22
CA THR A 16 9.76 -9.93 -4.45
C THR A 16 8.79 -9.46 -3.38
N LEU A 17 7.55 -9.17 -3.80
CA LEU A 17 6.50 -8.75 -2.89
C LEU A 17 5.88 -9.99 -2.22
N GLN A 18 5.94 -10.08 -0.89
CA GLN A 18 5.42 -11.21 -0.11
C GLN A 18 4.32 -10.80 0.88
N ARG A 19 3.41 -11.73 1.18
CA ARG A 19 2.34 -11.52 2.17
C ARG A 19 2.94 -11.43 3.57
N TYR A 20 2.75 -10.26 4.19
CA TYR A 20 3.23 -9.99 5.54
C TYR A 20 2.12 -10.23 6.59
N LYS A 21 0.98 -9.55 6.44
CA LYS A 21 -0.14 -9.62 7.39
C LYS A 21 -1.46 -9.33 6.67
N THR A 22 -2.54 -9.88 7.19
CA THR A 22 -3.92 -9.59 6.74
C THR A 22 -4.71 -9.00 7.88
N VAL A 23 -5.40 -7.90 7.60
CA VAL A 23 -6.17 -7.13 8.57
C VAL A 23 -7.48 -6.66 7.95
N PHE A 24 -8.47 -6.38 8.79
CA PHE A 24 -9.66 -5.66 8.37
C PHE A 24 -9.34 -4.18 8.20
N ALA A 25 -9.96 -3.58 7.19
CA ALA A 25 -9.75 -2.18 6.84
C ALA A 25 -11.05 -1.55 6.34
N GLU A 26 -11.20 -0.25 6.60
CA GLU A 26 -12.12 0.59 5.86
C GLU A 26 -11.35 1.27 4.72
N ILE A 27 -11.86 1.21 3.49
CA ILE A 27 -11.22 1.81 2.32
C ILE A 27 -12.15 2.90 1.78
N ARG A 28 -11.70 4.16 1.83
CA ARG A 28 -12.45 5.31 1.29
C ARG A 28 -11.65 6.02 0.20
N PRO A 29 -12.16 6.14 -1.04
CA PRO A 29 -11.55 7.03 -2.02
C PRO A 29 -11.71 8.47 -1.54
N ILE A 30 -10.65 9.26 -1.65
CA ILE A 30 -10.70 10.67 -1.32
C ILE A 30 -11.37 11.37 -2.49
N ARG A 31 -12.64 11.73 -2.33
CA ARG A 31 -13.43 12.46 -3.33
C ARG A 31 -13.55 13.92 -2.90
N GLY A 32 -12.73 14.79 -3.46
CA GLY A 32 -12.77 16.22 -3.20
C GLY A 32 -13.49 17.00 -4.30
N ARG A 33 -14.23 18.06 -3.94
CA ARG A 33 -14.73 19.07 -4.88
C ARG A 33 -13.61 20.04 -5.32
N GLU A 34 -12.48 20.04 -4.60
CA GLU A 34 -11.20 20.71 -4.91
C GLU A 34 -10.26 19.84 -5.80
N TYR A 35 -10.73 18.68 -6.26
CA TYR A 35 -9.94 17.68 -6.99
C TYR A 35 -9.68 18.05 -8.46
N LEU A 36 -10.35 19.07 -8.99
CA LEU A 36 -10.34 19.38 -10.43
C LEU A 36 -9.20 20.32 -10.88
N GLU A 37 -8.65 21.12 -9.96
CA GLU A 37 -7.74 22.22 -10.34
C GLU A 37 -6.25 21.86 -10.19
N TYR A 38 -5.91 20.93 -9.30
CA TYR A 38 -4.50 20.58 -8.99
C TYR A 38 -3.97 19.36 -9.77
N TYR A 39 -4.84 18.46 -10.23
CA TYR A 39 -4.48 17.15 -10.80
C TYR A 39 -4.78 17.01 -12.30
N LYS A 40 -4.61 18.07 -13.10
CA LYS A 40 -4.64 17.92 -14.57
C LYS A 40 -3.52 16.99 -15.11
N ASP A 41 -2.53 16.64 -14.29
CA ASP A 41 -1.34 15.89 -14.72
C ASP A 41 -1.20 14.47 -14.15
N SER A 42 -1.76 14.16 -12.96
CA SER A 42 -1.65 12.81 -12.36
C SER A 42 -3.02 12.15 -12.21
N ASN A 43 -3.33 11.23 -13.12
CA ASN A 43 -4.53 10.37 -13.11
C ASN A 43 -4.46 9.28 -12.00
N SER A 44 -4.01 9.65 -10.81
CA SER A 44 -3.78 8.73 -9.71
C SER A 44 -4.86 8.92 -8.63
N LEU A 45 -5.68 7.90 -8.42
CA LEU A 45 -6.74 7.93 -7.40
C LEU A 45 -6.14 7.77 -6.00
N GLU A 46 -6.45 8.72 -5.12
CA GLU A 46 -6.01 8.71 -3.72
C GLU A 46 -7.07 8.06 -2.81
N TYR A 47 -6.59 7.33 -1.81
CA TYR A 47 -7.40 6.59 -0.86
C TYR A 47 -6.95 6.85 0.57
N LYS A 48 -7.92 6.95 1.47
CA LYS A 48 -7.71 6.86 2.90
C LYS A 48 -8.16 5.48 3.36
N ILE A 49 -7.22 4.72 3.92
CA ILE A 49 -7.47 3.38 4.44
C ILE A 49 -7.29 3.38 5.95
N THR A 50 -8.35 3.08 6.69
CA THR A 50 -8.33 3.04 8.16
C THR A 50 -8.19 1.61 8.63
N ILE A 51 -7.17 1.33 9.45
CA ILE A 51 -6.90 0.01 10.02
C ILE A 51 -6.62 0.10 11.52
N ARG A 52 -6.69 -1.04 12.22
CA ARG A 52 -6.13 -1.12 13.58
C ARG A 52 -4.64 -0.84 13.53
N TYR A 53 -4.12 -0.27 14.61
CA TYR A 53 -2.71 0.07 14.71
C TYR A 53 -1.79 -1.14 14.48
N ILE A 54 -0.75 -0.94 13.68
CA ILE A 54 0.31 -1.90 13.39
C ILE A 54 1.63 -1.15 13.63
N PRO A 55 2.37 -1.46 14.71
CA PRO A 55 3.56 -0.70 15.08
C PRO A 55 4.64 -0.72 13.98
N ASP A 56 4.79 -1.85 13.29
CA ASP A 56 5.81 -2.05 12.26
C ASP A 56 5.30 -1.86 10.83
N LEU A 57 4.25 -1.07 10.59
CA LEU A 57 3.84 -0.74 9.22
C LEU A 57 4.81 0.28 8.61
N LEU A 58 5.33 -0.02 7.42
CA LEU A 58 6.30 0.83 6.73
C LEU A 58 5.66 1.48 5.51
N SER A 59 6.13 2.68 5.13
CA SER A 59 5.70 3.33 3.88
C SER A 59 6.12 2.55 2.62
N SER A 60 7.15 1.70 2.71
CA SER A 60 7.55 0.80 1.63
C SER A 60 6.66 -0.46 1.50
N ASP A 61 5.75 -0.69 2.46
CA ASP A 61 4.77 -1.77 2.33
C ASP A 61 3.72 -1.43 1.28
N VAL A 62 3.08 -2.48 0.76
CA VAL A 62 1.99 -2.36 -0.22
C VAL A 62 0.73 -2.99 0.37
N LEU A 63 -0.38 -2.26 0.34
CA LEU A 63 -1.67 -2.82 0.70
C LEU A 63 -2.30 -3.46 -0.54
N GLU A 64 -2.86 -4.65 -0.39
CA GLU A 64 -3.52 -5.37 -1.47
C GLU A 64 -4.95 -5.71 -1.07
N TYR A 65 -5.89 -5.44 -1.97
CA TYR A 65 -7.28 -5.79 -1.79
C TYR A 65 -7.94 -6.12 -3.14
N HIS A 66 -8.48 -7.34 -3.28
CA HIS A 66 -9.06 -7.84 -4.53
C HIS A 66 -8.18 -7.62 -5.78
N GLY A 67 -6.88 -7.89 -5.66
CA GLY A 67 -5.92 -7.76 -6.76
C GLY A 67 -5.56 -6.33 -7.15
N ARG A 68 -6.01 -5.33 -6.36
CA ARG A 68 -5.60 -3.92 -6.47
C ARG A 68 -4.48 -3.65 -5.47
N GLN A 69 -3.44 -2.95 -5.91
CA GLN A 69 -2.31 -2.56 -5.07
C GLN A 69 -2.38 -1.06 -4.75
N PHE A 70 -2.30 -0.75 -3.46
CA PHE A 70 -2.27 0.60 -2.92
C PHE A 70 -0.87 0.84 -2.34
N LEU A 71 -0.17 1.81 -2.92
CA LEU A 71 1.14 2.25 -2.43
C LEU A 71 0.92 3.22 -1.28
N ILE A 72 1.62 3.00 -0.18
CA ILE A 72 1.51 3.82 1.02
C ILE A 72 2.28 5.12 0.80
N ASN A 73 1.58 6.25 0.90
CA ASN A 73 2.17 7.58 0.85
C ASN A 73 2.48 8.09 2.26
N SER A 74 1.59 7.81 3.22
CA SER A 74 1.70 8.28 4.60
C SER A 74 0.94 7.34 5.57
N ILE A 75 1.43 7.27 6.81
CA ILE A 75 0.84 6.52 7.92
C ILE A 75 0.64 7.49 9.08
N ILE A 76 -0.57 7.57 9.60
CA ILE A 76 -0.96 8.50 10.67
C ILE A 76 -1.53 7.68 11.83
N ASN A 77 -0.85 7.69 12.98
CA ASN A 77 -1.40 7.15 14.22
C ASN A 77 -2.44 8.14 14.77
N VAL A 78 -3.71 7.80 14.69
CA VAL A 78 -4.78 8.72 15.10
C VAL A 78 -4.69 8.96 16.60
N GLU A 79 -4.62 10.24 16.99
CA GLU A 79 -4.46 10.70 18.37
C GLU A 79 -3.19 10.19 19.07
N GLU A 80 -2.25 9.59 18.33
CA GLU A 80 -1.04 8.93 18.84
C GLU A 80 -1.27 7.85 19.91
N GLN A 81 -2.50 7.33 20.04
CA GLN A 81 -2.86 6.37 21.09
C GLN A 81 -2.58 4.91 20.73
N GLY A 82 -2.29 4.61 19.46
CA GLY A 82 -1.96 3.25 19.03
C GLY A 82 -3.18 2.32 18.93
N TYR A 83 -4.38 2.86 18.72
CA TYR A 83 -5.59 2.06 18.51
C TYR A 83 -5.92 1.88 17.03
N ILE A 84 -5.91 2.98 16.27
CA ILE A 84 -6.21 3.01 14.84
C ILE A 84 -5.19 3.90 14.11
N GLN A 85 -4.97 3.60 12.84
CA GLN A 85 -4.14 4.43 11.98
C GLN A 85 -4.81 4.64 10.63
N GLU A 86 -4.64 5.85 10.10
CA GLU A 86 -5.04 6.21 8.74
C GLU A 86 -3.83 6.06 7.82
N VAL A 87 -4.03 5.34 6.72
CA VAL A 87 -3.00 5.09 5.72
C VAL A 87 -3.44 5.76 4.43
N MET A 88 -2.73 6.82 4.05
CA MET A 88 -2.97 7.56 2.82
C MET A 88 -2.23 6.85 1.70
N CYS A 89 -2.95 6.47 0.65
CA CYS A 89 -2.41 5.63 -0.41
C CYS A 89 -2.81 6.12 -1.80
N THR A 90 -2.00 5.76 -2.79
CA THR A 90 -2.34 5.88 -4.21
C THR A 90 -2.50 4.49 -4.82
N GLU A 91 -3.57 4.31 -5.61
CA GLU A 91 -3.74 3.06 -6.36
C GLU A 91 -2.84 3.00 -7.60
N LYS A 92 -2.12 1.88 -7.77
CA LYS A 92 -1.43 1.60 -9.04
C LYS A 92 -2.40 0.99 -10.04
N ILE A 93 -2.75 1.77 -11.07
CA ILE A 93 -3.73 1.40 -12.10
C ILE A 93 -3.07 0.63 -13.28
N HIS A 94 -1.74 0.76 -13.47
CA HIS A 94 -1.08 0.30 -14.70
C HIS A 94 0.08 -0.70 -14.54
N GLU A 95 0.55 -1.01 -13.33
CA GLU A 95 1.79 -1.78 -13.19
C GLU A 95 1.81 -2.58 -11.88
N LYS A 96 1.32 -3.83 -11.93
CA LYS A 96 1.51 -4.77 -10.83
C LYS A 96 3.00 -5.10 -10.72
N LYS A 97 3.60 -4.84 -9.56
CA LYS A 97 4.97 -5.32 -9.31
C LYS A 97 4.95 -6.85 -9.13
N PRO A 98 6.02 -7.56 -9.54
CA PRO A 98 6.06 -9.02 -9.48
C PRO A 98 5.85 -9.50 -8.04
N GLU A 99 4.71 -10.14 -7.83
CA GLU A 99 4.37 -10.85 -6.60
C GLU A 99 5.16 -12.17 -6.60
N ALA A 100 5.68 -12.59 -5.43
CA ALA A 100 6.23 -13.95 -5.34
C ALA A 100 5.07 -14.93 -5.60
N GLU A 101 5.17 -15.75 -6.65
CA GLU A 101 4.26 -16.87 -6.85
C GLU A 101 4.33 -17.76 -5.61
N ASN A 102 3.28 -17.74 -4.79
CA ASN A 102 3.15 -18.69 -3.70
C ASN A 102 2.86 -20.05 -4.34
N GLY A 103 3.91 -20.86 -4.49
CA GLY A 103 3.78 -22.27 -4.82
C GLY A 103 2.88 -22.95 -3.80
N VAL A 104 1.82 -23.61 -4.30
CA VAL A 104 0.95 -24.53 -3.56
C VAL A 104 1.69 -25.84 -3.32
#